data_AF-A0A8T2ARX8-F1
#
_entry.id   AF-A0A8T2ARX8-F1
#
_cell.length_a   1.000
_cell.length_b   1.000
_cell.length_c   1.000
_cell.angle_alpha   90.00
_cell.angle_beta   90.00
_cell.angle_gamma   90.00
#
_symmetry.space_group_name_H-M   'P 1'
#
loop_
_entity.id
_entity.type
_entity.pdbx_description
1 polymer ?
#
loop_
_entity_poly.entity_id
_entity_poly.type
_entity_poly.pdbx_seq_one_letter_code
_entity_poly.pdbx_strand_id
1 'polypeptide(L)'
;MVRQSRSDIAQLLSNGRFSEALPKAKQFYEDERRLSAYDQVELFCRSILQNISSLKHESDVNLLLEETKEAMAGMIFAASRIGELEDLQHIRSLFVQRFGLQFDKDCVNLRQGNVVGSEIVKILDTSVRKDEITHIVMELSQKYQTNIATSADSISKDSASSDDLGISDPDVMKVEKMKRVRRKEVVNENSKFMHPNLGEFQGRDRSFMR
;
A
#
# COMPACT_ATOMS: atom_id res chain seq x y z
N MET A 1 8.03 10.91 12.12
CA MET A 1 7.47 9.89 13.03
C MET A 1 7.37 8.51 12.35
N VAL A 2 6.52 8.35 11.34
CA VAL A 2 6.27 7.13 10.51
C VAL A 2 7.48 6.22 10.26
N ARG A 3 8.65 6.78 9.89
CA ARG A 3 9.89 6.01 9.64
C ARG A 3 10.44 5.24 10.86
N GLN A 4 10.32 5.80 12.07
CA GLN A 4 10.80 5.13 13.28
C GLN A 4 9.92 3.92 13.62
N SER A 5 8.59 4.12 13.56
CA SER A 5 7.58 3.08 13.76
C SER A 5 7.86 1.83 12.93
N ARG A 6 8.26 2.01 11.66
CA ARG A 6 8.62 0.93 10.73
C ARG A 6 9.77 0.04 11.24
N SER A 7 10.84 0.65 11.75
CA SER A 7 12.00 -0.09 12.29
C SER A 7 11.63 -0.84 13.58
N ASP A 8 10.91 -0.16 14.49
CA ASP A 8 10.46 -0.74 15.75
C ASP A 8 9.54 -1.96 15.53
N ILE A 9 8.60 -1.87 14.57
CA ILE A 9 7.74 -2.99 14.19
C ILE A 9 8.58 -4.15 13.64
N ALA A 10 9.53 -3.88 12.74
CA ALA A 10 10.39 -4.92 12.17
C ALA A 10 11.22 -5.65 13.25
N GLN A 11 11.77 -4.93 14.22
CA GLN A 11 12.49 -5.52 15.37
C GLN A 11 11.58 -6.34 16.29
N LEU A 12 10.34 -5.92 16.52
CA LEU A 12 9.41 -6.72 17.33
C LEU A 12 9.01 -8.01 16.61
N LEU A 13 8.84 -7.97 15.29
CA LEU A 13 8.53 -9.14 14.47
C LEU A 13 9.71 -10.13 14.39
N SER A 14 10.95 -9.65 14.21
CA SER A 14 12.14 -10.52 14.19
C SER A 14 12.40 -11.21 15.53
N ASN A 15 12.01 -10.58 16.64
CA ASN A 15 12.11 -11.13 17.99
C ASN A 15 10.87 -11.95 18.41
N GLY A 16 9.92 -12.23 17.50
CA GLY A 16 8.71 -13.01 17.79
C GLY A 16 7.68 -12.33 18.71
N ARG A 17 7.82 -11.02 18.98
CA ARG A 17 6.96 -10.24 19.89
C ARG A 17 5.70 -9.73 19.18
N PHE A 18 4.96 -10.65 18.56
CA PHE A 18 3.79 -10.34 17.74
C PHE A 18 2.69 -9.56 18.47
N SER A 19 2.45 -9.85 19.76
CA SER A 19 1.47 -9.14 20.60
C SER A 19 1.74 -7.63 20.71
N GLU A 20 3.00 -7.21 20.65
CA GLU A 20 3.42 -5.81 20.69
C GLU A 20 3.56 -5.21 19.29
N ALA A 21 3.94 -6.01 18.30
CA ALA A 21 4.06 -5.58 16.90
C ALA A 21 2.69 -5.28 16.26
N LEU A 22 1.67 -6.11 16.49
CA LEU A 22 0.33 -5.99 15.91
C LEU A 22 -0.34 -4.61 16.16
N PRO A 23 -0.46 -4.10 17.41
CA PRO A 23 -1.08 -2.79 17.64
C PRO A 23 -0.26 -1.64 17.06
N LYS A 24 1.08 -1.73 17.07
CA LYS A 24 1.97 -0.74 16.45
C LYS A 24 1.82 -0.71 14.92
N ALA A 25 1.72 -1.88 14.29
CA ALA A 25 1.50 -1.99 12.84
C ALA A 25 0.10 -1.50 12.43
N LYS A 26 -0.93 -1.73 13.24
CA LYS A 26 -2.25 -1.11 13.03
C LYS A 26 -2.15 0.41 13.08
N GLN A 27 -1.58 0.98 14.15
CA GLN A 27 -1.43 2.44 14.28
C GLN A 27 -0.64 3.02 13.11
N PHE A 28 0.46 2.37 12.73
CA PHE A 28 1.29 2.75 11.60
C PHE A 28 0.49 2.82 10.29
N TYR A 29 -0.35 1.82 10.00
CA TYR A 29 -1.19 1.83 8.80
C TYR A 29 -2.27 2.92 8.85
N GLU A 30 -2.92 3.12 10.00
CA GLU A 30 -3.88 4.22 10.20
C GLU A 30 -3.22 5.59 9.98
N ASP A 31 -1.96 5.75 10.41
CA ASP A 31 -1.16 6.97 10.21
C ASP A 31 -0.75 7.16 8.74
N GLU A 32 -0.37 6.10 8.01
CA GLU A 32 -0.11 6.18 6.55
C GLU A 32 -1.40 6.53 5.79
N ARG A 33 -2.53 5.87 6.12
CA ARG A 33 -3.84 6.14 5.51
C ARG A 33 -4.29 7.58 5.73
N ARG A 34 -4.10 8.11 6.95
CA ARG A 34 -4.35 9.53 7.27
C ARG A 34 -3.46 10.45 6.44
N LEU A 35 -2.17 10.16 6.32
CA LEU A 35 -1.24 10.98 5.52
C LEU A 35 -1.67 11.03 4.05
N SER A 36 -2.00 9.89 3.44
CA SER A 36 -2.52 9.85 2.07
C SER A 36 -3.85 10.61 1.90
N ALA A 37 -4.69 10.67 2.93
CA ALA A 37 -5.90 11.49 2.90
C ALA A 37 -5.57 12.98 2.90
N TYR A 38 -4.54 13.41 3.65
CA TYR A 38 -4.08 14.79 3.66
C TYR A 38 -3.44 15.20 2.32
N ASP A 39 -2.67 14.31 1.69
CA ASP A 39 -2.12 14.52 0.35
C ASP A 39 -3.23 14.78 -0.69
N GLN A 40 -4.34 14.03 -0.60
CA GLN A 40 -5.53 14.25 -1.44
C GLN A 40 -6.26 15.57 -1.12
N VAL A 41 -6.39 15.94 0.15
CA VAL A 41 -6.96 17.24 0.55
C VAL A 41 -6.11 18.41 0.01
N GLU A 42 -4.79 18.30 0.02
CA GLU A 42 -3.89 19.30 -0.57
C GLU A 42 -4.09 19.41 -2.10
N LEU A 43 -4.27 18.28 -2.79
CA LEU A 43 -4.59 18.24 -4.22
C LEU A 43 -5.94 18.93 -4.52
N PHE A 44 -6.97 18.67 -3.71
CA PHE A 44 -8.27 19.34 -3.86
C PHE A 44 -8.17 20.85 -3.64
N CYS A 45 -7.45 21.29 -2.59
CA CYS A 45 -7.20 22.71 -2.35
C CYS A 45 -6.52 23.38 -3.56
N ARG A 46 -5.53 22.71 -4.17
CA ARG A 46 -4.83 23.20 -5.37
C ARG A 46 -5.78 23.34 -6.58
N SER A 47 -6.61 22.34 -6.87
CA SER A 47 -7.59 22.38 -7.97
C SER A 47 -8.60 23.53 -7.79
N ILE A 48 -9.12 23.71 -6.57
CA ILE A 48 -10.11 24.74 -6.25
C ILE A 48 -9.47 26.15 -6.32
N LEU A 49 -8.24 26.31 -5.84
CA LEU A 49 -7.51 27.58 -5.93
C LEU A 49 -7.18 27.98 -7.37
N GLN A 50 -6.82 27.02 -8.22
CA GLN A 50 -6.60 27.25 -9.66
C GLN A 50 -7.86 27.76 -10.36
N ASN A 51 -9.04 27.29 -9.93
CA ASN A 51 -10.34 27.62 -10.52
C ASN A 51 -11.14 28.67 -9.73
N ILE A 52 -10.53 29.35 -8.75
CA ILE A 52 -11.23 30.21 -7.77
C ILE A 52 -12.01 31.38 -8.41
N SER A 53 -11.57 31.86 -9.58
CA SER A 53 -12.29 32.89 -10.35
C SER A 53 -13.64 32.37 -10.85
N SER A 54 -13.68 31.15 -11.39
CA SER A 54 -14.90 30.47 -11.83
C SER A 54 -15.86 30.26 -10.65
N LEU A 55 -15.34 29.80 -9.51
CA LEU A 55 -16.13 29.67 -8.27
C LEU A 55 -16.71 30.99 -7.75
N LYS A 56 -16.16 32.17 -8.11
CA LYS A 56 -16.72 33.46 -7.67
C LYS A 56 -17.97 33.81 -8.46
N HIS A 57 -17.93 33.62 -9.77
CA HIS A 57 -19.00 34.02 -10.70
C HIS A 57 -20.12 32.99 -10.79
N GLU A 58 -19.81 31.70 -10.67
CA GLU A 58 -20.81 30.64 -10.77
C GLU A 58 -21.34 30.21 -9.39
N SER A 59 -22.65 29.95 -9.32
CA SER A 59 -23.35 29.51 -8.12
C SER A 59 -24.08 28.18 -8.30
N ASP A 60 -24.36 27.75 -9.53
CA ASP A 60 -24.80 26.38 -9.81
C ASP A 60 -23.59 25.45 -9.86
N VAL A 61 -23.58 24.44 -8.98
CA VAL A 61 -22.53 23.43 -8.94
C VAL A 61 -22.37 22.70 -10.27
N ASN A 62 -23.43 22.54 -11.06
CA ASN A 62 -23.41 21.78 -12.31
C ASN A 62 -22.64 22.48 -13.44
N LEU A 63 -22.59 23.82 -13.41
CA LEU A 63 -21.93 24.66 -14.42
C LEU A 63 -20.41 24.79 -14.21
N LEU A 64 -19.89 24.29 -13.09
CA LEU A 64 -18.46 24.26 -12.79
C LEU A 64 -17.73 23.16 -13.59
N LEU A 65 -16.43 23.36 -13.80
CA LEU A 65 -15.54 22.39 -14.43
C LEU A 65 -15.46 21.10 -13.61
N GLU A 66 -15.38 19.94 -14.29
CA GLU A 66 -15.44 18.62 -13.65
C GLU A 66 -14.39 18.44 -12.54
N GLU A 67 -13.13 18.80 -12.81
CA GLU A 67 -12.01 18.73 -11.85
C GLU A 67 -12.24 19.59 -10.59
N THR A 68 -13.01 20.68 -10.72
CA THR A 68 -13.40 21.55 -9.60
C THR A 68 -14.54 20.94 -8.80
N LYS A 69 -15.55 20.37 -9.47
CA LYS A 69 -16.68 19.69 -8.83
C LYS A 69 -16.21 18.47 -8.04
N GLU A 70 -15.34 17.65 -8.65
CA GLU A 70 -14.71 16.51 -8.00
C GLU A 70 -13.88 16.93 -6.79
N ALA A 71 -13.05 17.98 -6.91
CA ALA A 71 -12.25 18.48 -5.79
C ALA A 71 -13.12 18.97 -4.62
N MET A 72 -14.20 19.70 -4.89
CA MET A 72 -15.14 20.13 -3.84
C MET A 72 -15.87 18.96 -3.20
N ALA A 73 -16.36 18.01 -3.99
CA ALA A 73 -17.04 16.80 -3.50
C ALA A 73 -16.11 15.92 -2.66
N GLY A 74 -14.88 15.73 -3.13
CA GLY A 74 -13.79 15.06 -2.40
C GLY A 74 -13.46 15.74 -1.08
N MET A 75 -13.42 17.07 -1.05
CA MET A 75 -13.14 17.82 0.18
C MET A 75 -14.32 17.81 1.17
N ILE A 76 -15.57 17.84 0.70
CA ILE A 76 -16.78 17.62 1.53
C ILE A 76 -16.76 16.22 2.14
N PHE A 77 -16.48 15.20 1.33
CA PHE A 77 -16.40 13.82 1.79
C PHE A 77 -15.27 13.64 2.80
N ALA A 78 -14.08 14.19 2.54
CA ALA A 78 -12.95 14.16 3.47
C ALA A 78 -13.29 14.84 4.80
N ALA A 79 -13.89 16.03 4.78
CA ALA A 79 -14.39 16.71 5.97
C ALA A 79 -15.37 15.82 6.77
N SER A 80 -16.25 15.06 6.11
CA SER A 80 -17.18 14.18 6.81
C SER A 80 -16.54 13.04 7.62
N ARG A 81 -15.28 12.68 7.32
CA ARG A 81 -14.55 11.58 7.97
C ARG A 81 -13.38 12.06 8.84
N ILE A 82 -12.74 13.19 8.49
CA ILE A 82 -11.59 13.76 9.19
C ILE A 82 -12.08 14.81 10.19
N GLY A 83 -12.54 14.35 11.35
CA GLY A 83 -13.03 15.22 12.43
C GLY A 83 -11.95 16.05 13.14
N GLU A 84 -10.67 15.74 12.94
CA GLU A 84 -9.52 16.39 13.61
C GLU A 84 -9.03 17.68 12.91
N LEU A 85 -9.57 18.03 11.74
CA LEU A 85 -9.24 19.26 11.00
C LEU A 85 -10.42 20.24 11.02
N GLU A 86 -10.42 21.19 11.97
CA GLU A 86 -11.48 22.19 12.11
C GLU A 86 -11.61 23.11 10.88
N ASP A 87 -10.49 23.52 10.28
CA ASP A 87 -10.48 24.32 9.04
C ASP A 87 -11.21 23.60 7.89
N LEU A 88 -11.05 22.28 7.80
CA LEU A 88 -11.70 21.45 6.78
C LEU A 88 -13.23 21.37 7.00
N GLN A 89 -13.68 21.36 8.27
CA GLN A 89 -15.11 21.51 8.60
C GLN A 89 -15.63 22.91 8.23
N HIS A 90 -14.83 23.95 8.50
CA HIS A 90 -15.20 25.32 8.14
C HIS A 90 -15.38 25.47 6.63
N ILE A 91 -14.44 24.97 5.82
CA ILE A 91 -14.55 25.02 4.35
C ILE A 91 -15.77 24.24 3.85
N ARG A 92 -16.05 23.05 4.41
CA ARG A 92 -17.28 22.31 4.10
C ARG A 92 -18.54 23.15 4.39
N SER A 93 -18.56 23.90 5.49
CA SER A 93 -19.70 24.78 5.81
C SER A 93 -19.91 25.90 4.78
N LEU A 94 -18.82 26.43 4.19
CA LEU A 94 -18.90 27.43 3.11
C LEU A 94 -19.50 26.83 1.82
N PHE A 95 -19.19 25.57 1.51
CA PHE A 95 -19.84 24.87 0.39
C PHE A 95 -21.31 24.57 0.63
N VAL A 96 -21.70 24.19 1.87
CA VAL A 96 -23.11 24.04 2.24
C VAL A 96 -23.86 25.36 2.08
N GLN A 97 -23.26 26.49 2.46
CA GLN A 97 -23.84 27.83 2.28
C GLN A 97 -23.96 28.23 0.80
N ARG A 98 -22.99 27.86 -0.05
CA ARG A 98 -22.98 28.26 -1.48
C ARG A 98 -23.80 27.36 -2.39
N PHE A 99 -23.65 26.04 -2.25
CA PHE A 99 -24.23 25.02 -3.16
C PHE A 99 -25.36 24.21 -2.53
N GLY A 100 -25.67 24.47 -1.26
CA GLY A 100 -26.80 23.87 -0.55
C GLY A 100 -26.51 22.52 0.10
N LEU A 101 -27.37 22.17 1.06
CA LEU A 101 -27.26 20.95 1.88
C LEU A 101 -27.47 19.66 1.08
N GLN A 102 -28.09 19.71 -0.10
CA GLN A 102 -28.32 18.51 -0.91
C GLN A 102 -27.00 18.00 -1.52
N PHE A 103 -26.21 18.89 -2.12
CA PHE A 103 -24.87 18.55 -2.64
C PHE A 103 -23.96 17.97 -1.55
N ASP A 104 -23.98 18.55 -0.35
CA ASP A 104 -23.27 18.00 0.82
C ASP A 104 -23.71 16.57 1.15
N LYS A 105 -25.02 16.33 1.28
CA LYS A 105 -25.56 15.00 1.56
C LYS A 105 -25.24 13.98 0.46
N ASP A 106 -25.23 14.39 -0.80
CA ASP A 106 -24.94 13.49 -1.91
C ASP A 106 -23.47 13.06 -1.93
N CYS A 107 -22.55 13.97 -1.59
CA CYS A 107 -21.12 13.66 -1.42
C CYS A 107 -20.86 12.81 -0.17
N VAL A 108 -21.37 13.21 0.99
CA VAL A 108 -21.14 12.55 2.29
C VAL A 108 -21.64 11.10 2.30
N ASN A 109 -22.82 10.87 1.71
CA ASN A 109 -23.47 9.55 1.70
C ASN A 109 -23.19 8.76 0.40
N LEU A 110 -22.29 9.23 -0.46
CA LEU A 110 -21.91 8.60 -1.73
C LEU A 110 -23.12 8.17 -2.58
N ARG A 111 -24.09 9.07 -2.72
CA ARG A 111 -25.37 8.78 -3.41
C ARG A 111 -25.16 8.61 -4.92
N GLN A 112 -26.09 7.94 -5.59
CA GLN A 112 -26.01 7.72 -7.04
C GLN A 112 -25.88 9.06 -7.79
N GLY A 113 -24.85 9.19 -8.63
CA GLY A 113 -24.55 10.44 -9.34
C GLY A 113 -23.69 11.46 -8.57
N ASN A 114 -23.18 11.11 -7.37
CA ASN A 114 -22.13 11.92 -6.74
C ASN A 114 -20.85 11.92 -7.59
N VAL A 115 -20.03 12.97 -7.40
CA VAL A 115 -18.76 13.19 -8.12
C VAL A 115 -17.55 13.09 -7.18
N VAL A 116 -17.64 12.31 -6.09
CA VAL A 116 -16.51 12.11 -5.16
C VAL A 116 -15.49 11.16 -5.81
N GLY A 117 -14.25 11.62 -5.94
CA GLY A 117 -13.16 10.82 -6.50
C GLY A 117 -12.95 9.49 -5.77
N SER A 118 -12.76 8.40 -6.54
CA SER A 118 -12.71 7.05 -5.98
C SER A 118 -11.51 6.80 -5.05
N GLU A 119 -10.40 7.51 -5.23
CA GLU A 119 -9.21 7.36 -4.40
C GLU A 119 -9.42 7.88 -2.98
N ILE A 120 -10.08 9.04 -2.78
CA ILE A 120 -10.37 9.54 -1.42
C ILE A 120 -11.41 8.67 -0.70
N VAL A 121 -12.38 8.11 -1.44
CA VAL A 121 -13.32 7.10 -0.90
C VAL A 121 -12.56 5.86 -0.42
N LYS A 122 -11.69 5.30 -1.27
CA LYS A 122 -10.86 4.16 -0.92
C LYS A 122 -9.96 4.44 0.28
N ILE A 123 -9.36 5.62 0.39
CA ILE A 123 -8.51 5.99 1.54
C ILE A 123 -9.33 6.13 2.83
N LEU A 124 -10.51 6.76 2.82
CA LEU A 124 -11.25 7.10 4.05
C LEU A 124 -12.38 6.13 4.44
N ASP A 125 -12.79 5.23 3.53
CA ASP A 125 -13.80 4.20 3.76
C ASP A 125 -13.19 2.79 3.96
N THR A 126 -11.87 2.63 3.73
CA THR A 126 -11.14 1.41 4.13
C THR A 126 -11.01 1.33 5.64
N SER A 127 -12.04 0.76 6.27
CA SER A 127 -11.99 0.25 7.64
C SER A 127 -11.06 -0.96 7.69
N VAL A 128 -9.92 -0.82 8.38
CA VAL A 128 -8.95 -1.91 8.55
C VAL A 128 -9.58 -3.06 9.34
N ARG A 129 -9.94 -4.13 8.65
CA ARG A 129 -10.50 -5.34 9.29
C ARG A 129 -9.37 -6.10 10.00
N LYS A 130 -9.68 -6.83 11.08
CA LYS A 130 -8.65 -7.48 11.93
C LYS A 130 -7.81 -8.52 11.17
N ASP A 131 -8.41 -9.16 10.16
CA ASP A 131 -7.77 -10.09 9.23
C ASP A 131 -6.78 -9.37 8.29
N GLU A 132 -7.10 -8.17 7.81
CA GLU A 132 -6.20 -7.36 6.98
C GLU A 132 -4.96 -6.91 7.74
N ILE A 133 -5.06 -6.56 9.04
CA ILE A 133 -3.88 -6.25 9.88
C ILE A 133 -2.87 -7.41 9.86
N THR A 134 -3.37 -8.65 9.90
CA THR A 134 -2.53 -9.85 9.91
C THR A 134 -1.82 -10.02 8.57
N HIS A 135 -2.53 -9.80 7.45
CA HIS A 135 -1.93 -9.81 6.12
C HIS A 135 -0.90 -8.68 5.92
N ILE A 136 -1.21 -7.46 6.36
CA ILE A 136 -0.30 -6.31 6.29
C ILE A 136 0.96 -6.55 7.13
N VAL A 137 0.82 -7.15 8.31
CA VAL A 137 1.97 -7.49 9.18
C VAL A 137 2.81 -8.61 8.57
N MET A 138 2.20 -9.61 7.92
CA MET A 138 2.92 -10.60 7.11
C MET A 138 3.68 -9.93 5.96
N GLU A 139 3.01 -9.08 5.17
CA GLU A 139 3.61 -8.37 4.03
C GLU A 139 4.78 -7.47 4.44
N LEU A 140 4.64 -6.73 5.55
CA LEU A 140 5.72 -5.96 6.14
C LEU A 140 6.87 -6.88 6.57
N SER A 141 6.61 -7.98 7.29
CA SER A 141 7.65 -8.92 7.72
C SER A 141 8.45 -9.49 6.53
N GLN A 142 7.76 -9.79 5.43
CA GLN A 142 8.34 -10.34 4.21
C GLN A 142 9.15 -9.29 3.42
N LYS A 143 8.64 -8.05 3.31
CA LYS A 143 9.37 -6.90 2.72
C LYS A 143 10.60 -6.48 3.53
N TYR A 144 10.63 -6.76 4.84
CA TYR A 144 11.80 -6.51 5.68
C TYR A 144 12.85 -7.62 5.60
N GLN A 145 12.44 -8.89 5.54
CA GLN A 145 13.37 -10.01 5.33
C GLN A 145 14.14 -9.88 4.00
N THR A 146 13.48 -9.45 2.93
CA THR A 146 14.14 -9.20 1.63
C THR A 146 15.06 -7.99 1.66
N ASN A 147 14.69 -6.88 2.31
CA ASN A 147 15.58 -5.71 2.45
C ASN A 147 16.88 -6.02 3.21
N ILE A 148 16.81 -6.85 4.26
CA ILE A 148 18.01 -7.25 5.01
C ILE A 148 18.91 -8.15 4.15
N ALA A 149 18.35 -9.08 3.38
CA ALA A 149 19.12 -9.92 2.46
C ALA A 149 19.83 -9.08 1.37
N THR A 150 19.11 -8.17 0.70
CA THR A 150 19.68 -7.28 -0.33
C THR A 150 20.74 -6.32 0.24
N SER A 151 20.64 -5.95 1.51
CA SER A 151 21.65 -5.12 2.20
C SER A 151 22.85 -5.90 2.76
N ALA A 152 22.83 -7.23 2.75
CA ALA A 152 23.96 -8.06 3.16
C ALA A 152 24.94 -8.33 2.02
N ASP A 153 24.44 -8.46 0.79
CA ASP A 153 25.25 -8.73 -0.42
C ASP A 153 26.15 -7.55 -0.86
N SER A 154 25.96 -6.36 -0.29
CA SER A 154 26.82 -5.19 -0.55
C SER A 154 28.03 -5.07 0.38
N ILE A 155 28.23 -5.98 1.34
CA ILE A 155 29.41 -6.05 2.22
C ILE A 155 30.24 -7.31 1.92
N SER A 156 30.64 -7.49 0.65
CA SER A 156 31.66 -8.46 0.24
C SER A 156 32.25 -8.14 -1.14
N LYS A 157 33.00 -7.04 -1.22
CA LYS A 157 34.03 -6.76 -2.24
C LYS A 157 34.77 -5.46 -1.87
N ASP A 158 35.90 -5.61 -1.18
CA ASP A 158 37.03 -4.66 -1.22
C ASP A 158 38.24 -5.27 -0.47
N SER A 159 38.98 -6.18 -1.14
CA SER A 159 40.40 -6.48 -0.85
C SER A 159 41.01 -7.54 -1.81
N ALA A 160 41.36 -7.13 -3.04
CA ALA A 160 42.39 -7.70 -3.92
C ALA A 160 42.35 -6.94 -5.27
N SER A 161 43.45 -6.55 -5.92
CA SER A 161 44.89 -6.73 -5.66
C SER A 161 45.73 -5.59 -6.25
N SER A 162 47.06 -5.71 -6.07
CA SER A 162 48.21 -5.00 -6.71
C SER A 162 49.04 -4.12 -5.77
N ASP A 163 50.38 -4.06 -5.85
CA ASP A 163 51.41 -4.87 -6.57
C ASP A 163 52.73 -4.77 -5.75
N ASP A 164 53.42 -5.85 -5.38
CA ASP A 164 54.52 -6.57 -6.09
C ASP A 164 55.89 -6.40 -5.37
N LEU A 165 56.82 -7.34 -5.61
CA LEU A 165 58.25 -7.42 -5.28
C LEU A 165 58.72 -7.70 -3.82
N GLY A 166 59.26 -8.92 -3.61
CA GLY A 166 60.69 -9.01 -3.25
C GLY A 166 61.18 -9.94 -2.12
N ILE A 167 61.71 -11.11 -2.52
CA ILE A 167 62.99 -11.73 -2.06
C ILE A 167 63.07 -12.57 -0.74
N SER A 168 63.66 -13.78 -0.92
CA SER A 168 64.39 -14.67 0.02
C SER A 168 63.70 -15.68 0.96
N ASP A 169 63.61 -16.93 0.46
CA ASP A 169 64.21 -18.18 1.02
C ASP A 169 63.69 -18.78 2.37
N PRO A 170 63.98 -20.08 2.68
CA PRO A 170 62.90 -21.00 3.06
C PRO A 170 63.10 -21.70 4.42
N ASP A 171 62.04 -22.31 4.97
CA ASP A 171 62.25 -23.56 5.73
C ASP A 171 61.02 -24.49 5.94
N VAL A 172 61.36 -25.78 6.01
CA VAL A 172 60.64 -26.95 6.56
C VAL A 172 59.10 -27.09 6.41
N MET A 173 58.73 -27.94 5.45
CA MET A 173 57.76 -29.04 5.55
C MET A 173 56.82 -29.13 6.78
N LYS A 174 55.51 -29.23 6.51
CA LYS A 174 54.73 -30.39 6.98
C LYS A 174 53.61 -30.79 6.02
N VAL A 175 53.77 -32.00 5.49
CA VAL A 175 52.79 -32.74 4.69
C VAL A 175 51.69 -33.26 5.61
N GLU A 176 50.49 -33.54 5.09
CA GLU A 176 49.84 -34.86 5.16
C GLU A 176 48.29 -34.85 5.11
N LYS A 177 47.79 -35.19 3.90
CA LYS A 177 46.66 -36.10 3.58
C LYS A 177 45.19 -35.72 3.91
N MET A 178 44.15 -36.34 3.29
CA MET A 178 43.96 -36.96 1.95
C MET A 178 42.55 -37.61 1.87
N LYS A 179 41.81 -37.40 0.76
CA LYS A 179 40.67 -38.25 0.26
C LYS A 179 39.40 -38.28 1.16
N ARG A 180 38.18 -38.66 0.73
CA ARG A 180 37.64 -39.17 -0.57
C ARG A 180 36.08 -39.13 -0.57
N VAL A 181 35.45 -39.03 -1.77
CA VAL A 181 34.23 -39.79 -2.20
C VAL A 181 32.89 -39.49 -1.47
N ARG A 182 31.70 -39.46 -2.11
CA ARG A 182 31.29 -39.69 -3.53
C ARG A 182 30.02 -38.87 -3.85
N ARG A 183 29.79 -38.62 -5.15
CA ARG A 183 28.51 -38.14 -5.70
C ARG A 183 27.36 -39.14 -5.44
N LYS A 184 26.15 -38.62 -5.30
CA LYS A 184 24.96 -39.16 -5.96
C LYS A 184 24.14 -38.00 -6.54
N GLU A 185 24.02 -37.97 -7.85
CA GLU A 185 23.00 -37.20 -8.55
C GLU A 185 21.69 -38.00 -8.53
N VAL A 186 20.56 -37.32 -8.35
CA VAL A 186 19.29 -37.75 -8.92
C VAL A 186 18.62 -36.51 -9.51
N VAL A 187 18.63 -36.45 -10.84
CA VAL A 187 17.75 -35.58 -11.62
C VAL A 187 16.35 -36.18 -11.57
N ASN A 188 15.32 -35.36 -11.31
CA ASN A 188 14.12 -35.42 -12.15
C ASN A 188 13.39 -34.08 -12.23
N GLU A 189 12.56 -33.94 -13.26
CA GLU A 189 12.23 -32.69 -13.93
C GLU A 189 10.99 -31.96 -13.40
N ASN A 190 10.93 -30.66 -13.68
CA ASN A 190 9.73 -29.85 -13.53
C ASN A 190 8.81 -30.02 -14.75
N SER A 191 7.51 -30.27 -14.55
CA SER A 191 6.40 -29.68 -15.35
C SER A 191 5.04 -30.15 -14.81
N LYS A 192 3.89 -29.45 -14.85
CA LYS A 192 3.42 -28.05 -14.85
C LYS A 192 1.89 -28.17 -15.07
N PHE A 193 1.09 -27.31 -14.46
CA PHE A 193 -0.33 -26.99 -14.77
C PHE A 193 -1.51 -27.92 -14.35
N MET A 194 -2.36 -27.32 -13.51
CA MET A 194 -3.84 -27.14 -13.65
C MET A 194 -4.80 -28.35 -13.78
N HIS A 195 -5.64 -28.48 -12.75
CA HIS A 195 -7.05 -28.91 -12.78
C HIS A 195 -7.96 -27.73 -13.24
N PRO A 196 -9.24 -27.89 -13.68
CA PRO A 196 -10.21 -28.81 -13.06
C PRO A 196 -11.30 -29.50 -13.92
N ASN A 197 -11.85 -30.57 -13.32
CA ASN A 197 -13.22 -31.11 -13.37
C ASN A 197 -14.07 -30.94 -14.64
N LEU A 198 -14.25 -32.06 -15.35
CA LEU A 198 -15.45 -32.33 -16.14
C LEU A 198 -16.55 -32.85 -15.21
N GLY A 199 -17.67 -32.14 -15.13
CA GLY A 199 -18.87 -32.57 -14.40
C GLY A 199 -20.05 -32.73 -15.36
N GLU A 200 -20.17 -33.90 -15.99
CA GLU A 200 -21.35 -34.23 -16.79
C GLU A 200 -22.48 -34.69 -15.85
N PHE A 201 -23.62 -33.98 -15.87
CA PHE A 201 -24.89 -34.55 -15.43
C PHE A 201 -25.98 -34.29 -16.46
N GLN A 202 -26.73 -35.34 -16.74
CA GLN A 202 -27.63 -35.49 -17.88
C GLN A 202 -29.03 -34.99 -17.51
N GLY A 203 -29.68 -34.21 -18.39
CA GLY A 203 -30.96 -33.58 -18.04
C GLY A 203 -31.65 -32.81 -19.17
N ARG A 204 -31.73 -33.38 -20.38
CA ARG A 204 -32.63 -32.87 -21.43
C ARG A 204 -33.94 -33.64 -21.37
N ASP A 205 -35.03 -32.97 -20.98
CA ASP A 205 -36.20 -32.85 -21.85
C ASP A 205 -37.17 -31.76 -21.38
N ARG A 206 -37.57 -30.88 -22.31
CA ARG A 206 -38.76 -30.04 -22.20
C ARG A 206 -39.41 -29.94 -23.57
N SER A 207 -40.39 -30.79 -23.78
CA SER A 207 -41.37 -30.66 -24.84
C SER A 207 -42.15 -29.35 -24.67
N PHE A 208 -42.17 -28.51 -25.71
CA PHE A 208 -43.12 -27.42 -25.84
C PHE A 208 -44.16 -27.81 -26.90
N MET A 209 -45.41 -27.94 -26.46
CA MET A 209 -46.58 -28.09 -27.33
C MET A 209 -47.40 -26.80 -27.29
N ARG A 210 -47.74 -26.32 -28.49
CA ARG A 210 -48.81 -25.35 -28.82
C ARG A 210 -48.64 -23.91 -28.32
#